data_AF-A0A0C9V2V2-F1
#
_entry.id   AF-A0A0C9V2V2-F1
#
_cell.length_a   1.000
_cell.length_b   1.000
_cell.length_c   1.000
_cell.angle_alpha   90.00
_cell.angle_beta   90.00
_cell.angle_gamma   90.00
#
_symmetry.space_group_name_H-M   'P 1'
#
loop_
_entity.id
_entity.type
_entity.pdbx_description
1 polymer ?
#
loop_
_entity_poly.entity_id
_entity_poly.type
_entity_poly.pdbx_seq_one_letter_code
_entity_poly.pdbx_strand_id
1 'polypeptide(L)'
;PQWLSKDVLLFLNDSEGYSNLWSYSLANGIAERILPQVVKEDFSEPAWTLGRWDSAPLDPNTVLYSSIRDGRSILSILNFKERSLKYLPTPYATIKHIRRLSPNEAAFIAKKEDASTAIFSFPLSSNDHDGAVHVLYFPPLNPKFTPSSGELPPSIISVHGGPTDRADMGLDWMKQFWTSRGWAWVDVNYGGSSGYGKSYRDRLRGNWGIVDVEDTIFAVKALCERKLIDPQRIALRGESAGGFTVLAALVKDRGNFFKAATSCFGVSDLIKLTTFTHKFESRYFEVLIGGTPENNRKVYLERSPISHAEKICTPLLVLQGSRDPIVLPDQSETIAKSIEEHGGQVKYMLFDGESHGWRKPETIRNALETELAWYQGVFGLNGENLKAVL
;
A
#
# COMPACT_ATOMS: atom_id res chain seq x y z
N PRO A 1 22.50 1.06 4.28
CA PRO A 1 23.89 1.56 4.10
C PRO A 1 24.77 0.45 3.51
N GLN A 2 25.80 0.80 2.74
CA GLN A 2 26.65 -0.14 2.02
C GLN A 2 28.06 0.45 1.82
N TRP A 3 29.10 -0.35 2.02
CA TRP A 3 30.48 0.06 1.73
C TRP A 3 30.74 0.11 0.22
N LEU A 4 31.27 1.24 -0.27
CA LEU A 4 31.81 1.37 -1.63
C LEU A 4 33.28 0.95 -1.67
N SER A 5 34.01 1.27 -0.60
CA SER A 5 35.39 0.86 -0.35
C SER A 5 35.59 0.63 1.15
N LYS A 6 36.80 0.25 1.57
CA LYS A 6 37.15 0.14 3.00
C LYS A 6 37.00 1.44 3.80
N ASP A 7 37.05 2.59 3.12
CA ASP A 7 37.08 3.91 3.76
C ASP A 7 35.81 4.76 3.48
N VAL A 8 34.90 4.30 2.60
CA VAL A 8 33.72 5.05 2.16
C VAL A 8 32.45 4.22 2.33
N LEU A 9 31.56 4.71 3.20
CA LEU A 9 30.22 4.16 3.45
C LEU A 9 29.16 4.98 2.71
N LEU A 10 28.39 4.33 1.85
CA LEU A 10 27.20 4.91 1.23
C LEU A 10 25.98 4.70 2.14
N PHE A 11 25.16 5.72 2.28
CA PHE A 11 23.92 5.67 3.04
C PHE A 11 22.86 6.58 2.41
N LEU A 12 21.65 6.52 2.96
CA LEU A 12 20.53 7.34 2.52
C LEU A 12 20.12 8.29 3.64
N ASN A 13 19.77 9.52 3.28
CA ASN A 13 19.34 10.54 4.22
C ASN A 13 18.17 11.34 3.61
N ASP A 14 17.10 11.51 4.38
CA ASP A 14 15.88 12.23 3.98
C ASP A 14 15.77 13.65 4.59
N SER A 15 16.85 14.15 5.21
CA SER A 15 16.88 15.49 5.83
C SER A 15 16.54 16.63 4.86
N GLU A 16 16.67 16.40 3.56
CA GLU A 16 16.41 17.37 2.49
C GLU A 16 15.12 17.08 1.70
N GLY A 17 14.20 16.29 2.29
CA GLY A 17 12.84 16.08 1.79
C GLY A 17 12.62 14.83 0.94
N TYR A 18 13.69 14.17 0.48
CA TYR A 18 13.66 12.90 -0.25
C TYR A 18 14.82 12.03 0.22
N SER A 19 14.64 10.71 0.29
CA SER A 19 15.68 9.76 0.73
C SER A 19 16.83 9.69 -0.29
N ASN A 20 17.80 10.60 -0.17
CA ASN A 20 18.84 10.87 -1.17
C ASN A 20 20.18 10.17 -0.89
N LEU A 21 21.04 10.13 -1.90
CA LEU A 21 22.35 9.47 -1.86
C LEU A 21 23.39 10.28 -1.10
N TRP A 22 23.90 9.73 0.01
CA TRP A 22 24.93 10.32 0.86
C TRP A 22 26.12 9.38 1.04
N SER A 23 27.29 9.95 1.29
CA SER A 23 28.52 9.22 1.63
C SER A 23 29.10 9.70 2.95
N TYR A 24 29.69 8.77 3.70
CA TYR A 24 30.49 9.03 4.88
C TYR A 24 31.90 8.48 4.65
N SER A 25 32.91 9.33 4.83
CA SER A 25 34.32 8.97 4.63
C SER A 25 35.01 8.81 5.99
N LEU A 26 35.54 7.61 6.26
CA LEU A 26 36.29 7.32 7.48
C LEU A 26 37.61 8.11 7.56
N ALA A 27 38.20 8.48 6.42
CA ALA A 27 39.48 9.16 6.36
C ALA A 27 39.45 10.61 6.87
N ASN A 28 38.28 11.25 6.86
CA ASN A 28 38.09 12.64 7.29
C ASN A 28 36.87 12.85 8.22
N GLY A 29 36.06 11.82 8.47
CA GLY A 29 34.88 11.89 9.32
C GLY A 29 33.72 12.71 8.75
N ILE A 30 33.72 13.01 7.44
CA ILE A 30 32.71 13.87 6.80
C ILE A 30 31.57 13.03 6.22
N ALA A 31 30.34 13.46 6.49
CA ALA A 31 29.13 13.02 5.81
C ALA A 31 28.67 14.11 4.81
N GLU A 32 28.43 13.74 3.55
CA GLU A 32 27.93 14.67 2.53
C GLU A 32 26.95 14.02 1.55
N ARG A 33 26.05 14.83 0.97
CA ARG A 33 25.23 14.44 -0.18
C ARG A 33 26.15 14.23 -1.39
N ILE A 34 26.02 13.09 -2.08
CA ILE A 34 26.88 12.75 -3.22
C ILE A 34 26.55 13.63 -4.42
N LEU A 35 25.27 13.80 -4.74
CA LEU A 35 24.82 14.58 -5.89
C LEU A 35 24.84 16.09 -5.59
N PRO A 36 25.11 16.97 -6.58
CA PRO A 36 25.20 18.41 -6.36
C PRO A 36 23.87 19.02 -5.87
N GLN A 37 22.74 18.45 -6.30
CA GLN A 37 21.38 18.86 -5.93
C GLN A 37 20.60 17.67 -5.36
N VAL A 38 19.52 17.97 -4.63
CA VAL A 38 18.55 16.96 -4.19
C VAL A 38 17.79 16.45 -5.40
N VAL A 39 17.75 15.13 -5.56
CA VAL A 39 16.91 14.47 -6.55
C VAL A 39 15.55 14.20 -5.92
N LYS A 40 14.45 14.50 -6.64
CA LYS A 40 13.07 14.24 -6.19
C LYS A 40 12.71 12.75 -6.33
N GLU A 41 13.48 11.90 -5.67
CA GLU A 41 13.33 10.45 -5.69
C GLU A 41 13.69 9.87 -4.32
N ASP A 42 12.94 8.84 -3.89
CA ASP A 42 13.31 8.05 -2.72
C ASP A 42 14.18 6.86 -3.17
N PHE A 43 15.48 6.86 -2.83
CA PHE A 43 16.45 5.81 -3.21
C PHE A 43 16.32 4.51 -2.38
N SER A 44 15.22 4.34 -1.63
CA SER A 44 14.84 3.14 -0.90
C SER A 44 13.36 3.22 -0.53
N GLU A 45 12.70 2.06 -0.46
CA GLU A 45 11.42 1.93 0.26
C GLU A 45 11.64 2.00 1.79
N PRO A 46 10.56 2.14 2.59
CA PRO A 46 10.60 1.95 4.02
C PRO A 46 11.20 0.59 4.42
N ALA A 47 12.10 0.60 5.40
CA ALA A 47 12.88 -0.56 5.81
C ALA A 47 12.12 -1.48 6.79
N TRP A 48 10.98 -2.03 6.33
CA TRP A 48 10.15 -2.99 7.06
C TRP A 48 10.88 -4.29 7.44
N THR A 49 11.95 -4.64 6.74
CA THR A 49 12.78 -5.82 7.00
C THR A 49 14.27 -5.51 6.85
N LEU A 50 15.10 -6.28 7.56
CA LEU A 50 16.55 -6.26 7.36
C LEU A 50 16.92 -6.99 6.06
N GLY A 51 18.08 -6.64 5.48
CA GLY A 51 18.52 -7.27 4.23
C GLY A 51 17.76 -6.76 3.00
N ARG A 52 17.42 -5.47 2.97
CA ARG A 52 16.96 -4.79 1.76
C ARG A 52 18.15 -4.21 0.99
N TRP A 53 18.12 -4.32 -0.34
CA TRP A 53 19.17 -3.80 -1.24
C TRP A 53 18.55 -3.17 -2.48
N ASP A 54 18.37 -1.85 -2.41
CA ASP A 54 17.94 -1.02 -3.54
C ASP A 54 19.15 -0.49 -4.34
N SER A 55 20.35 -1.00 -4.07
CA SER A 55 21.61 -0.65 -4.76
C SER A 55 22.61 -1.82 -4.91
N ALA A 56 23.50 -1.71 -5.89
CA ALA A 56 24.64 -2.62 -6.10
C ALA A 56 25.86 -1.91 -6.73
N PRO A 57 27.02 -1.84 -6.04
CA PRO A 57 28.27 -1.30 -6.59
C PRO A 57 28.80 -2.11 -7.78
N LEU A 58 28.94 -1.45 -8.94
CA LEU A 58 29.42 -2.03 -10.20
C LEU A 58 30.95 -1.89 -10.36
N ASP A 59 31.56 -0.87 -9.76
CA ASP A 59 33.00 -0.72 -9.61
C ASP A 59 33.29 0.27 -8.44
N PRO A 60 34.56 0.59 -8.10
CA PRO A 60 34.88 1.53 -7.02
C PRO A 60 34.33 2.96 -7.18
N ASN A 61 33.84 3.33 -8.37
CA ASN A 61 33.30 4.64 -8.70
C ASN A 61 31.82 4.59 -9.12
N THR A 62 31.28 3.44 -9.55
CA THR A 62 29.89 3.36 -10.05
C THR A 62 29.00 2.40 -9.28
N VAL A 63 27.75 2.79 -9.09
CA VAL A 63 26.75 2.06 -8.29
C VAL A 63 25.41 2.09 -9.00
N LEU A 64 24.83 0.91 -9.23
CA LEU A 64 23.45 0.77 -9.73
C LEU A 64 22.47 1.00 -8.58
N TYR A 65 21.43 1.79 -8.79
CA TYR A 65 20.35 2.08 -7.84
C TYR A 65 18.98 1.83 -8.49
N SER A 66 18.02 1.34 -7.69
CA SER A 66 16.59 1.48 -7.94
C SER A 66 16.03 2.49 -6.96
N SER A 67 15.70 3.67 -7.44
CA SER A 67 14.96 4.69 -6.70
C SER A 67 13.47 4.62 -7.03
N ILE A 68 12.67 5.48 -6.39
CA ILE A 68 11.25 5.63 -6.66
C ILE A 68 10.97 7.07 -7.02
N ARG A 69 10.33 7.27 -8.16
CA ARG A 69 9.76 8.54 -8.60
C ARG A 69 8.30 8.33 -8.92
N ASP A 70 7.42 9.15 -8.34
CA ASP A 70 5.98 9.12 -8.61
C ASP A 70 5.35 7.72 -8.41
N GLY A 71 5.87 6.98 -7.41
CA GLY A 71 5.46 5.61 -7.08
C GLY A 71 6.04 4.51 -7.97
N ARG A 72 6.65 4.83 -9.12
CA ARG A 72 7.33 3.89 -10.04
C ARG A 72 8.80 3.70 -9.66
N SER A 73 9.33 2.49 -9.85
CA SER A 73 10.78 2.27 -9.75
C SER A 73 11.52 2.91 -10.92
N ILE A 74 12.56 3.68 -10.62
CA ILE A 74 13.50 4.27 -11.57
C ILE A 74 14.84 3.57 -11.39
N LEU A 75 15.44 3.10 -12.48
CA LEU A 75 16.76 2.48 -12.45
C LEU A 75 17.81 3.54 -12.87
N SER A 76 18.89 3.68 -12.11
CA SER A 76 19.94 4.68 -12.37
C SER A 76 21.33 4.16 -12.02
N ILE A 77 22.36 4.60 -12.75
CA ILE A 77 23.77 4.41 -12.35
C ILE A 77 24.29 5.73 -11.80
N LEU A 78 24.66 5.72 -10.52
CA LEU A 78 25.48 6.77 -9.90
C LEU A 78 26.92 6.62 -10.37
N ASN A 79 27.50 7.71 -10.86
CA ASN A 79 28.95 7.89 -10.93
C ASN A 79 29.39 8.78 -9.75
N PHE A 80 30.09 8.18 -8.79
CA PHE A 80 30.54 8.83 -7.57
C PHE A 80 31.56 9.94 -7.82
N LYS A 81 32.44 9.77 -8.82
CA LYS A 81 33.50 10.73 -9.15
C LYS A 81 32.96 11.95 -9.90
N GLU A 82 32.03 11.73 -10.83
CA GLU A 82 31.35 12.80 -11.58
C GLU A 82 30.19 13.43 -10.79
N ARG A 83 29.76 12.80 -9.69
CA ARG A 83 28.60 13.21 -8.88
C ARG A 83 27.32 13.30 -9.72
N SER A 84 27.16 12.35 -10.64
CA SER A 84 26.12 12.34 -11.68
C SER A 84 25.27 11.06 -11.63
N LEU A 85 24.04 11.15 -12.12
CA LEU A 85 23.17 9.98 -12.37
C LEU A 85 22.99 9.80 -13.88
N LYS A 86 23.18 8.56 -14.35
CA LYS A 86 22.72 8.12 -15.66
C LYS A 86 21.42 7.33 -15.48
N TYR A 87 20.31 7.84 -15.99
CA TYR A 87 19.00 7.17 -15.91
C TYR A 87 18.85 6.08 -16.97
N LEU A 88 18.24 4.98 -16.55
CA LEU A 88 18.08 3.74 -17.31
C LEU A 88 16.57 3.49 -17.48
N PRO A 89 16.09 3.10 -18.68
CA PRO A 89 14.70 2.82 -18.94
C PRO A 89 14.39 1.50 -18.29
N THR A 90 13.17 1.41 -17.83
CA THR A 90 12.67 0.19 -17.24
C THR A 90 11.27 -0.02 -17.78
N PRO A 91 10.99 -1.14 -18.46
CA PRO A 91 9.62 -1.55 -18.75
C PRO A 91 8.93 -2.11 -17.48
N TYR A 92 9.62 -2.10 -16.33
CA TYR A 92 9.15 -2.59 -15.06
C TYR A 92 8.59 -1.45 -14.22
N ALA A 93 7.36 -1.61 -13.73
CA ALA A 93 6.73 -0.69 -12.79
C ALA A 93 7.39 -0.76 -11.41
N THR A 94 7.90 -1.94 -11.03
CA THR A 94 8.67 -2.14 -9.80
C THR A 94 9.94 -2.94 -10.02
N ILE A 95 10.98 -2.56 -9.29
CA ILE A 95 12.29 -3.20 -9.19
C ILE A 95 12.65 -3.28 -7.71
N LYS A 96 13.04 -4.47 -7.23
CA LYS A 96 13.50 -4.72 -5.85
C LYS A 96 14.70 -5.69 -5.83
N HIS A 97 15.48 -5.68 -4.75
CA HIS A 97 16.61 -6.58 -4.50
C HIS A 97 17.65 -6.65 -5.64
N ILE A 98 18.31 -5.52 -5.92
CA ILE A 98 19.38 -5.48 -6.92
C ILE A 98 20.57 -6.32 -6.45
N ARG A 99 21.12 -7.11 -7.38
CA ARG A 99 22.31 -7.93 -7.20
C ARG A 99 23.21 -7.83 -8.41
N ARG A 100 24.45 -7.41 -8.19
CA ARG A 100 25.50 -7.54 -9.19
C ARG A 100 25.85 -9.02 -9.41
N LEU A 101 25.96 -9.43 -10.67
CA LEU A 101 26.41 -10.75 -11.09
C LEU A 101 27.83 -10.72 -11.67
N SER A 102 28.17 -9.65 -12.40
CA SER A 102 29.49 -9.46 -13.02
C SER A 102 29.87 -7.97 -13.09
N PRO A 103 31.03 -7.56 -13.63
CA PRO A 103 31.33 -6.14 -13.88
C PRO A 103 30.33 -5.42 -14.78
N ASN A 104 29.68 -6.13 -15.71
CA ASN A 104 28.78 -5.55 -16.71
C ASN A 104 27.32 -6.01 -16.54
N GLU A 105 27.00 -6.72 -15.46
CA GLU A 105 25.70 -7.38 -15.29
C GLU A 105 25.20 -7.32 -13.84
N ALA A 106 23.93 -6.96 -13.70
CA ALA A 106 23.17 -7.07 -12.46
C ALA A 106 21.80 -7.67 -12.75
N ALA A 107 21.34 -8.51 -11.84
CA ALA A 107 19.99 -9.04 -11.79
C ALA A 107 19.17 -8.30 -10.72
N PHE A 108 17.87 -8.24 -10.92
CA PHE A 108 16.91 -7.69 -9.96
C PHE A 108 15.57 -8.40 -10.11
N ILE A 109 14.76 -8.35 -9.05
CA ILE A 109 13.39 -8.85 -9.06
C ILE A 109 12.51 -7.70 -9.57
N ALA A 110 11.75 -7.94 -10.65
CA ALA A 110 10.90 -6.89 -11.22
C ALA A 110 9.54 -7.41 -11.69
N LYS A 111 8.56 -6.50 -11.73
CA LYS A 111 7.24 -6.69 -12.33
C LYS A 111 7.00 -5.69 -13.45
N LYS A 112 6.38 -6.13 -14.54
CA LYS A 112 5.74 -5.23 -15.51
C LYS A 112 4.28 -5.00 -15.11
N GLU A 113 3.62 -4.05 -15.76
CA GLU A 113 2.19 -3.81 -15.61
C GLU A 113 1.34 -4.99 -16.15
N ASP A 114 1.88 -5.72 -17.13
CA ASP A 114 1.24 -6.81 -17.87
C ASP A 114 1.83 -8.22 -17.61
N ALA A 115 2.93 -8.33 -16.85
CA ALA A 115 3.67 -9.58 -16.67
C ALA A 115 4.12 -9.81 -15.22
N SER A 116 4.01 -11.08 -14.81
CA SER A 116 4.35 -11.58 -13.47
C SER A 116 5.81 -11.33 -13.09
N THR A 117 6.07 -11.28 -11.78
CA THR A 117 7.43 -11.19 -11.21
C THR A 117 8.41 -12.15 -11.88
N ALA A 118 9.50 -11.62 -12.41
CA ALA A 118 10.61 -12.41 -12.93
C ALA A 118 11.96 -11.71 -12.71
N ILE A 119 13.05 -12.43 -13.00
CA ILE A 119 14.42 -11.91 -12.96
C ILE A 119 14.77 -11.39 -14.35
N PHE A 120 15.30 -10.17 -14.43
CA PHE A 120 15.64 -9.52 -15.70
C PHE A 120 17.02 -8.87 -15.68
N SER A 121 17.62 -8.70 -16.87
CA SER A 121 18.86 -7.95 -17.16
C SER A 121 18.57 -6.90 -18.25
N PHE A 122 19.12 -5.68 -18.15
CA PHE A 122 18.57 -4.54 -18.95
C PHE A 122 19.56 -3.39 -19.34
N PRO A 123 19.45 -2.81 -20.58
CA PRO A 123 20.24 -1.66 -21.09
C PRO A 123 19.48 -0.29 -21.16
N LEU A 124 20.12 0.84 -21.57
CA LEU A 124 20.02 2.13 -20.82
C LEU A 124 19.75 3.51 -21.58
N SER A 125 18.51 4.08 -21.65
CA SER A 125 18.15 5.55 -21.57
C SER A 125 16.66 5.99 -21.24
N SER A 126 16.46 7.11 -20.49
CA SER A 126 15.31 8.11 -20.49
C SER A 126 14.14 8.08 -19.44
N ASN A 127 13.36 9.19 -19.28
CA ASN A 127 12.98 9.81 -17.98
C ASN A 127 11.62 10.61 -17.87
N ASP A 128 11.23 10.99 -16.62
CA ASP A 128 10.36 12.13 -16.13
C ASP A 128 8.80 11.95 -16.02
N HIS A 129 7.96 12.60 -15.14
CA HIS A 129 8.06 13.62 -14.04
C HIS A 129 6.81 13.65 -13.06
N ASP A 130 6.83 14.49 -11.98
CA ASP A 130 5.88 14.60 -10.83
C ASP A 130 4.69 15.62 -10.97
N GLY A 131 3.53 15.59 -10.26
CA GLY A 131 2.93 14.69 -9.21
C GLY A 131 1.51 15.18 -8.73
N ALA A 132 0.71 14.41 -7.95
CA ALA A 132 -0.66 14.73 -7.43
C ALA A 132 -1.11 13.80 -6.27
N VAL A 133 -2.39 13.72 -5.84
CA VAL A 133 -2.84 12.56 -5.01
C VAL A 133 -2.80 11.31 -5.88
N HIS A 134 -2.00 10.33 -5.49
CA HIS A 134 -1.63 9.21 -6.38
C HIS A 134 -2.65 8.06 -6.28
N VAL A 135 -3.40 7.85 -7.36
CA VAL A 135 -4.42 6.80 -7.50
C VAL A 135 -4.06 5.90 -8.67
N LEU A 136 -4.06 4.59 -8.46
CA LEU A 136 -3.88 3.59 -9.50
C LEU A 136 -5.24 3.03 -9.88
N TYR A 137 -5.75 3.43 -11.05
CA TYR A 137 -7.04 2.96 -11.58
C TYR A 137 -6.82 1.85 -12.61
N PHE A 138 -7.32 0.66 -12.33
CA PHE A 138 -7.33 -0.49 -13.22
C PHE A 138 -8.77 -0.73 -13.70
N PRO A 139 -9.11 -0.41 -14.96
CA PRO A 139 -10.46 -0.66 -15.48
C PRO A 139 -10.77 -2.16 -15.55
N PRO A 140 -12.05 -2.55 -15.62
CA PRO A 140 -12.43 -3.90 -16.01
C PRO A 140 -11.88 -4.23 -17.39
N LEU A 141 -11.39 -5.45 -17.56
CA LEU A 141 -10.84 -5.93 -18.83
C LEU A 141 -11.07 -7.43 -18.99
N ASN A 142 -11.91 -7.80 -19.96
CA ASN A 142 -12.14 -9.19 -20.33
C ASN A 142 -12.21 -9.29 -21.87
N PRO A 143 -11.40 -10.14 -22.54
CA PRO A 143 -11.39 -10.23 -24.00
C PRO A 143 -12.66 -10.86 -24.61
N LYS A 144 -13.57 -11.41 -23.78
CA LYS A 144 -14.82 -12.06 -24.24
C LYS A 144 -16.06 -11.20 -24.06
N PHE A 145 -15.95 -10.07 -23.36
CA PHE A 145 -17.10 -9.28 -22.93
C PHE A 145 -16.79 -7.79 -22.91
N THR A 146 -17.82 -6.97 -23.08
CA THR A 146 -17.73 -5.51 -23.10
C THR A 146 -18.88 -4.92 -22.29
N PRO A 147 -18.66 -3.86 -21.48
CA PRO A 147 -19.72 -3.25 -20.70
C PRO A 147 -20.85 -2.71 -21.59
N SER A 148 -22.06 -2.73 -21.07
CA SER A 148 -23.24 -2.12 -21.71
C SER A 148 -23.00 -0.62 -21.94
N SER A 149 -23.49 -0.10 -23.07
CA SER A 149 -23.28 1.31 -23.43
C SER A 149 -23.82 2.27 -22.36
N GLY A 150 -22.93 3.04 -21.74
CA GLY A 150 -23.26 3.99 -20.68
C GLY A 150 -23.32 3.41 -19.26
N GLU A 151 -23.12 2.10 -19.07
CA GLU A 151 -22.98 1.52 -17.73
C GLU A 151 -21.57 1.81 -17.17
N LEU A 152 -21.52 2.20 -15.89
CA LEU A 152 -20.26 2.37 -15.15
C LEU A 152 -19.98 1.11 -14.32
N PRO A 153 -18.71 0.70 -14.17
CA PRO A 153 -18.40 -0.53 -13.47
C PRO A 153 -18.61 -0.42 -11.95
N PRO A 154 -19.01 -1.51 -11.27
CA PRO A 154 -18.82 -1.62 -9.83
C PRO A 154 -17.33 -1.52 -9.52
N SER A 155 -16.97 -0.98 -8.35
CA SER A 155 -15.58 -0.67 -8.01
C SER A 155 -15.17 -1.19 -6.65
N ILE A 156 -13.89 -1.56 -6.54
CA ILE A 156 -13.22 -1.89 -5.29
C ILE A 156 -12.14 -0.86 -5.05
N ILE A 157 -12.32 -0.10 -3.99
CA ILE A 157 -11.38 0.89 -3.49
C ILE A 157 -10.48 0.18 -2.48
N SER A 158 -9.24 -0.06 -2.88
CA SER A 158 -8.20 -0.77 -2.14
C SER A 158 -7.32 0.23 -1.38
N VAL A 159 -7.28 0.07 -0.06
CA VAL A 159 -6.44 0.84 0.85
C VAL A 159 -5.33 -0.06 1.38
N HIS A 160 -4.08 0.30 1.07
CA HIS A 160 -2.92 -0.54 1.38
C HIS A 160 -2.54 -0.52 2.88
N GLY A 161 -1.93 -1.61 3.36
CA GLY A 161 -1.30 -1.70 4.68
C GLY A 161 -0.01 -0.87 4.81
N GLY A 162 0.66 -0.95 5.97
CA GLY A 162 1.87 -0.17 6.28
C GLY A 162 1.71 0.60 7.59
N PRO A 163 1.06 1.78 7.62
CA PRO A 163 0.58 2.57 6.47
C PRO A 163 1.69 3.28 5.69
N THR A 164 2.92 3.33 6.21
CA THR A 164 4.09 3.81 5.46
C THR A 164 4.61 2.73 4.48
N ASP A 165 3.86 2.52 3.41
CA ASP A 165 4.26 1.73 2.22
C ASP A 165 3.60 2.36 0.97
N ARG A 166 3.43 1.64 -0.16
CA ARG A 166 2.56 2.06 -1.28
C ARG A 166 2.02 0.86 -2.05
N ALA A 167 0.86 1.00 -2.67
CA ALA A 167 0.44 0.12 -3.75
C ALA A 167 1.23 0.41 -5.04
N ASP A 168 1.55 -0.65 -5.79
CA ASP A 168 2.31 -0.58 -7.04
C ASP A 168 1.53 -1.04 -8.29
N MET A 169 2.03 -0.65 -9.47
CA MET A 169 1.42 -0.95 -10.78
C MET A 169 1.88 -2.28 -11.41
N GLY A 170 2.72 -3.07 -10.73
CA GLY A 170 3.13 -4.37 -11.26
C GLY A 170 1.99 -5.38 -11.25
N LEU A 171 2.10 -6.42 -12.09
CA LEU A 171 1.07 -7.46 -12.16
C LEU A 171 0.74 -8.04 -10.77
N ASP A 172 -0.56 -8.12 -10.52
CA ASP A 172 -1.14 -8.64 -9.29
C ASP A 172 -2.37 -9.48 -9.61
N TRP A 173 -2.32 -10.76 -9.25
CA TRP A 173 -3.38 -11.72 -9.55
C TRP A 173 -4.68 -11.46 -8.77
N MET A 174 -4.63 -10.76 -7.64
CA MET A 174 -5.83 -10.30 -6.94
C MET A 174 -6.52 -9.22 -7.78
N LYS A 175 -5.78 -8.22 -8.26
CA LYS A 175 -6.34 -7.17 -9.14
C LYS A 175 -6.92 -7.78 -10.41
N GLN A 176 -6.21 -8.73 -11.03
CA GLN A 176 -6.70 -9.45 -12.21
C GLN A 176 -7.93 -10.32 -11.93
N PHE A 177 -8.07 -10.91 -10.74
CA PHE A 177 -9.28 -11.65 -10.36
C PHE A 177 -10.53 -10.76 -10.45
N TRP A 178 -10.44 -9.51 -10.00
CA TRP A 178 -11.54 -8.56 -10.02
C TRP A 178 -11.75 -7.90 -11.39
N THR A 179 -10.69 -7.39 -12.03
CA THR A 179 -10.81 -6.69 -13.32
C THR A 179 -11.27 -7.60 -14.46
N SER A 180 -10.92 -8.89 -14.44
CA SER A 180 -11.45 -9.87 -15.39
C SER A 180 -12.93 -10.22 -15.20
N ARG A 181 -13.58 -9.72 -14.14
CA ARG A 181 -14.98 -10.00 -13.76
C ARG A 181 -15.90 -8.76 -13.76
N GLY A 182 -15.52 -7.71 -14.48
CA GLY A 182 -16.35 -6.49 -14.61
C GLY A 182 -16.11 -5.43 -13.53
N TRP A 183 -15.20 -5.65 -12.58
CA TRP A 183 -14.93 -4.70 -11.48
C TRP A 183 -13.78 -3.76 -11.80
N ALA A 184 -13.94 -2.46 -11.55
CA ALA A 184 -12.81 -1.54 -11.50
C ALA A 184 -12.04 -1.75 -10.19
N TRP A 185 -10.72 -1.84 -10.25
CA TRP A 185 -9.86 -1.85 -9.06
C TRP A 185 -9.15 -0.51 -8.92
N VAL A 186 -9.12 0.03 -7.71
CA VAL A 186 -8.57 1.36 -7.43
C VAL A 186 -7.67 1.28 -6.20
N ASP A 187 -6.35 1.40 -6.36
CA ASP A 187 -5.47 1.60 -5.20
C ASP A 187 -5.31 3.09 -4.90
N VAL A 188 -5.47 3.48 -3.64
CA VAL A 188 -5.22 4.85 -3.17
C VAL A 188 -3.93 4.90 -2.37
N ASN A 189 -2.92 5.61 -2.87
CA ASN A 189 -1.70 5.92 -2.14
C ASN A 189 -1.91 7.25 -1.38
N TYR A 190 -2.59 7.16 -0.24
CA TYR A 190 -2.99 8.28 0.62
C TYR A 190 -1.79 9.00 1.28
N GLY A 191 -1.99 10.22 1.78
CA GLY A 191 -0.96 10.95 2.53
C GLY A 191 -0.42 10.13 3.69
N GLY A 192 0.85 9.75 3.64
CA GLY A 192 1.42 8.66 4.44
C GLY A 192 2.22 7.66 3.64
N SER A 193 1.83 7.43 2.38
CA SER A 193 2.51 6.50 1.48
C SER A 193 3.96 6.92 1.17
N SER A 194 4.78 5.93 0.85
CA SER A 194 6.18 6.08 0.43
C SER A 194 6.34 6.28 -1.07
N GLY A 195 7.52 6.74 -1.52
CA GLY A 195 7.83 6.91 -2.95
C GLY A 195 7.41 8.26 -3.55
N TYR A 196 7.05 9.21 -2.67
CA TYR A 196 6.57 10.56 -2.98
C TYR A 196 7.29 11.62 -2.10
N GLY A 197 8.43 11.25 -1.51
CA GLY A 197 9.20 12.09 -0.61
C GLY A 197 8.66 12.15 0.82
N LYS A 198 9.50 12.70 1.69
CA LYS A 198 9.27 12.85 3.13
C LYS A 198 8.06 13.70 3.46
N SER A 199 7.81 14.79 2.73
CA SER A 199 6.68 15.67 2.99
C SER A 199 5.34 14.96 2.80
N TYR A 200 5.21 14.11 1.77
CA TYR A 200 3.99 13.33 1.54
C TYR A 200 3.81 12.23 2.58
N ARG A 201 4.89 11.51 2.90
CA ARG A 201 4.92 10.46 3.94
C ARG A 201 4.60 11.02 5.34
N ASP A 202 5.17 12.16 5.70
CA ASP A 202 5.01 12.75 7.02
C ASP A 202 3.62 13.42 7.21
N ARG A 203 2.77 13.52 6.16
CA ARG A 203 1.35 13.95 6.27
C ARG A 203 0.57 13.14 7.29
N LEU A 204 0.86 11.84 7.41
CA LEU A 204 0.16 10.92 8.31
C LEU A 204 0.65 11.01 9.77
N ARG A 205 1.77 11.69 10.02
CA ARG A 205 2.35 11.82 11.38
C ARG A 205 1.39 12.63 12.26
N GLY A 206 0.85 12.00 13.30
CA GLY A 206 -0.20 12.55 14.15
C GLY A 206 -1.61 12.54 13.55
N ASN A 207 -1.79 12.08 12.30
CA ASN A 207 -3.02 12.21 11.52
C ASN A 207 -3.59 10.87 11.00
N TRP A 208 -3.09 9.73 11.47
CA TRP A 208 -3.67 8.42 11.12
C TRP A 208 -5.08 8.29 11.72
N GLY A 209 -6.03 7.82 10.91
CA GLY A 209 -7.49 7.89 11.15
C GLY A 209 -8.14 9.16 10.61
N ILE A 210 -7.38 10.06 9.99
CA ILE A 210 -7.87 11.33 9.41
C ILE A 210 -7.43 11.42 7.94
N VAL A 211 -6.13 11.55 7.67
CA VAL A 211 -5.60 11.84 6.32
C VAL A 211 -5.82 10.64 5.39
N ASP A 212 -5.59 9.42 5.87
CA ASP A 212 -5.84 8.18 5.14
C ASP A 212 -7.32 8.01 4.76
N VAL A 213 -8.23 8.36 5.66
CA VAL A 213 -9.68 8.35 5.43
C VAL A 213 -10.11 9.46 4.46
N GLU A 214 -9.58 10.67 4.60
CA GLU A 214 -9.96 11.83 3.80
C GLU A 214 -9.44 11.75 2.36
N ASP A 215 -8.17 11.37 2.16
CA ASP A 215 -7.61 11.15 0.83
C ASP A 215 -8.34 10.01 0.10
N THR A 216 -8.74 8.94 0.83
CA THR A 216 -9.55 7.85 0.26
C THR A 216 -10.91 8.35 -0.20
N ILE A 217 -11.68 9.03 0.67
CA ILE A 217 -13.01 9.57 0.29
C ILE A 217 -12.89 10.60 -0.85
N PHE A 218 -11.84 11.42 -0.86
CA PHE A 218 -11.57 12.39 -1.92
C PHE A 218 -11.27 11.72 -3.26
N ALA A 219 -10.37 10.72 -3.29
CA ALA A 219 -10.02 9.97 -4.49
C ALA A 219 -11.25 9.32 -5.14
N VAL A 220 -12.09 8.68 -4.34
CA VAL A 220 -13.30 7.99 -4.84
C VAL A 220 -14.32 8.98 -5.39
N LYS A 221 -14.55 10.13 -4.72
CA LYS A 221 -15.42 11.20 -5.25
C LYS A 221 -14.92 11.71 -6.61
N ALA A 222 -13.63 11.95 -6.75
CA ALA A 222 -13.04 12.39 -8.02
C ALA A 222 -13.19 11.35 -9.15
N LEU A 223 -13.19 10.04 -8.83
CA LEU A 223 -13.45 8.98 -9.81
C LEU A 223 -14.93 8.91 -10.22
N CYS A 224 -15.86 9.12 -9.28
CA CYS A 224 -17.31 9.22 -9.57
C CYS A 224 -17.61 10.44 -10.46
N GLU A 225 -17.05 11.61 -10.15
CA GLU A 225 -17.21 12.84 -10.94
C GLU A 225 -16.68 12.67 -12.38
N ARG A 226 -15.56 11.95 -12.54
CA ARG A 226 -14.98 11.58 -13.84
C ARG A 226 -15.73 10.46 -14.56
N LYS A 227 -16.77 9.88 -13.95
CA LYS A 227 -17.54 8.74 -14.48
C LYS A 227 -16.65 7.53 -14.80
N LEU A 228 -15.70 7.23 -13.92
CA LEU A 228 -14.83 6.04 -14.04
C LEU A 228 -15.35 4.85 -13.23
N ILE A 229 -16.19 5.10 -12.22
CA ILE A 229 -16.80 4.09 -11.35
C ILE A 229 -18.27 4.43 -11.07
N ASP A 230 -19.08 3.42 -10.79
CA ASP A 230 -20.49 3.60 -10.43
C ASP A 230 -20.66 4.07 -8.97
N PRO A 231 -21.23 5.26 -8.71
CA PRO A 231 -21.45 5.76 -7.36
C PRO A 231 -22.45 4.96 -6.51
N GLN A 232 -23.21 4.04 -7.11
CA GLN A 232 -24.13 3.13 -6.41
C GLN A 232 -23.54 1.73 -6.18
N ARG A 233 -22.33 1.43 -6.69
CA ARG A 233 -21.66 0.13 -6.55
C ARG A 233 -20.19 0.28 -6.15
N ILE A 234 -19.95 1.00 -5.05
CA ILE A 234 -18.61 1.20 -4.46
C ILE A 234 -18.42 0.25 -3.27
N ALA A 235 -17.42 -0.63 -3.37
CA ALA A 235 -16.93 -1.45 -2.27
C ALA A 235 -15.59 -0.90 -1.74
N LEU A 236 -15.38 -0.94 -0.42
CA LEU A 236 -14.14 -0.50 0.24
C LEU A 236 -13.39 -1.69 0.85
N ARG A 237 -12.15 -1.90 0.45
CA ARG A 237 -11.27 -3.01 0.88
C ARG A 237 -9.99 -2.46 1.50
N GLY A 238 -9.49 -3.13 2.52
CA GLY A 238 -8.15 -2.85 3.05
C GLY A 238 -7.63 -3.97 3.94
N GLU A 239 -6.30 -4.03 4.06
CA GLU A 239 -5.60 -4.99 4.90
C GLU A 239 -4.74 -4.28 5.95
N SER A 240 -4.62 -4.86 7.14
CA SER A 240 -3.78 -4.31 8.23
C SER A 240 -4.14 -2.84 8.54
N ALA A 241 -3.19 -1.92 8.42
CA ALA A 241 -3.44 -0.47 8.54
C ALA A 241 -4.50 0.07 7.56
N GLY A 242 -4.58 -0.48 6.34
CA GLY A 242 -5.67 -0.16 5.41
C GLY A 242 -7.00 -0.75 5.86
N GLY A 243 -6.99 -1.90 6.54
CA GLY A 243 -8.18 -2.48 7.19
C GLY A 243 -8.72 -1.62 8.34
N PHE A 244 -7.85 -0.86 9.01
CA PHE A 244 -8.25 0.21 9.94
C PHE A 244 -8.88 1.40 9.19
N THR A 245 -8.25 1.87 8.10
CA THR A 245 -8.79 2.97 7.28
C THR A 245 -10.17 2.63 6.71
N VAL A 246 -10.42 1.37 6.33
CA VAL A 246 -11.76 0.87 5.98
C VAL A 246 -12.73 1.15 7.12
N LEU A 247 -12.48 0.61 8.32
CA LEU A 247 -13.37 0.73 9.47
C LEU A 247 -13.62 2.20 9.86
N ALA A 248 -12.56 3.02 9.89
CA ALA A 248 -12.65 4.45 10.19
C ALA A 248 -13.42 5.24 9.10
N ALA A 249 -13.25 4.88 7.82
CA ALA A 249 -14.02 5.45 6.72
C ALA A 249 -15.51 5.08 6.81
N LEU A 250 -15.87 3.85 7.18
CA LEU A 250 -17.27 3.45 7.39
C LEU A 250 -17.91 4.21 8.56
N VAL A 251 -17.18 4.40 9.67
CA VAL A 251 -17.62 5.23 10.81
C VAL A 251 -17.91 6.68 10.38
N LYS A 252 -17.10 7.25 9.48
CA LYS A 252 -17.28 8.60 8.94
C LYS A 252 -18.41 8.69 7.91
N ASP A 253 -18.52 7.67 7.04
CA ASP A 253 -19.48 7.63 5.94
C ASP A 253 -20.91 7.26 6.37
N ARG A 254 -21.06 6.40 7.38
CA ARG A 254 -22.37 5.95 7.91
C ARG A 254 -23.30 5.34 6.85
N GLY A 255 -22.74 4.62 5.87
CA GLY A 255 -23.51 3.94 4.81
C GLY A 255 -23.99 4.83 3.65
N ASN A 256 -23.60 6.11 3.63
CA ASN A 256 -24.02 7.04 2.58
C ASN A 256 -23.37 6.70 1.22
N PHE A 257 -22.07 6.45 1.19
CA PHE A 257 -21.27 6.34 -0.03
C PHE A 257 -20.77 4.91 -0.27
N PHE A 258 -20.22 4.25 0.76
CA PHE A 258 -19.72 2.88 0.63
C PHE A 258 -20.85 1.87 0.83
N LYS A 259 -21.08 1.03 -0.18
CA LYS A 259 -22.23 0.12 -0.24
C LYS A 259 -21.91 -1.28 0.28
N ALA A 260 -20.65 -1.70 0.19
CA ALA A 260 -20.13 -2.90 0.85
C ALA A 260 -18.68 -2.64 1.31
N ALA A 261 -18.17 -3.45 2.22
CA ALA A 261 -16.79 -3.33 2.67
C ALA A 261 -16.14 -4.65 3.07
N THR A 262 -14.81 -4.68 3.09
CA THR A 262 -14.02 -5.79 3.64
C THR A 262 -12.79 -5.28 4.37
N SER A 263 -12.64 -5.68 5.63
CA SER A 263 -11.44 -5.43 6.44
C SER A 263 -10.72 -6.75 6.69
N CYS A 264 -9.47 -6.86 6.22
CA CYS A 264 -8.60 -8.01 6.43
C CYS A 264 -7.62 -7.69 7.56
N PHE A 265 -7.70 -8.42 8.69
CA PHE A 265 -6.83 -8.26 9.87
C PHE A 265 -6.57 -6.79 10.23
N GLY A 266 -7.66 -5.99 10.21
CA GLY A 266 -7.63 -4.55 10.40
C GLY A 266 -7.71 -4.16 11.88
N VAL A 267 -7.09 -3.04 12.24
CA VAL A 267 -7.15 -2.51 13.60
C VAL A 267 -8.51 -1.87 13.86
N SER A 268 -9.14 -2.21 14.97
CA SER A 268 -10.38 -1.61 15.47
C SER A 268 -10.20 -0.86 16.80
N ASP A 269 -9.21 -1.23 17.60
CA ASP A 269 -8.84 -0.62 18.87
C ASP A 269 -7.35 -0.23 18.88
N LEU A 270 -7.08 1.08 18.81
CA LEU A 270 -5.74 1.65 18.81
C LEU A 270 -5.04 1.51 20.16
N ILE A 271 -5.78 1.53 21.28
CA ILE A 271 -5.21 1.37 22.63
C ILE A 271 -4.74 -0.07 22.80
N LYS A 272 -5.58 -1.03 22.40
CA LYS A 272 -5.24 -2.46 22.46
C LYS A 272 -4.09 -2.81 21.51
N LEU A 273 -4.03 -2.20 20.32
CA LEU A 273 -2.89 -2.35 19.40
C LEU A 273 -1.57 -1.87 20.03
N THR A 274 -1.54 -0.66 20.61
CA THR A 274 -0.32 -0.16 21.28
C THR A 274 0.08 -0.98 22.50
N THR A 275 -0.87 -1.64 23.16
CA THR A 275 -0.60 -2.51 24.31
C THR A 275 -0.12 -3.90 23.88
N PHE A 276 -0.68 -4.44 22.79
CA PHE A 276 -0.49 -5.81 22.34
C PHE A 276 -0.23 -5.87 20.84
N THR A 277 1.01 -5.57 20.47
CA THR A 277 1.59 -5.84 19.16
C THR A 277 3.04 -6.31 19.32
N HIS A 278 3.66 -6.72 18.22
CA HIS A 278 5.06 -7.15 18.20
C HIS A 278 6.04 -5.97 18.41
N LYS A 279 7.29 -6.31 18.77
CA LYS A 279 8.30 -5.34 19.23
C LYS A 279 8.62 -4.22 18.23
N PHE A 280 8.63 -4.51 16.93
CA PHE A 280 9.11 -3.58 15.90
C PHE A 280 8.17 -2.37 15.71
N GLU A 281 6.85 -2.57 15.72
CA GLU A 281 5.86 -1.48 15.57
C GLU A 281 5.33 -0.90 16.90
N SER A 282 5.73 -1.44 18.05
CA SER A 282 5.23 -1.04 19.38
C SER A 282 5.26 0.47 19.71
N ARG A 283 6.18 1.24 19.11
CA ARG A 283 6.28 2.71 19.25
C ARG A 283 5.88 3.48 17.98
N TYR A 284 5.57 2.77 16.89
CA TYR A 284 5.24 3.38 15.60
C TYR A 284 3.86 4.03 15.61
N PHE A 285 2.86 3.37 16.22
CA PHE A 285 1.50 3.93 16.33
C PHE A 285 1.45 5.23 17.14
N GLU A 286 2.35 5.43 18.12
CA GLU A 286 2.45 6.70 18.86
C GLU A 286 2.85 7.88 17.94
N VAL A 287 3.67 7.61 16.92
CA VAL A 287 4.08 8.59 15.92
C VAL A 287 2.93 8.89 14.95
N LEU A 288 2.13 7.89 14.60
CA LEU A 288 0.98 8.01 13.72
C LEU A 288 -0.23 8.71 14.39
N ILE A 289 -0.45 8.47 15.68
CA ILE A 289 -1.54 9.09 16.45
C ILE A 289 -1.13 10.42 17.09
N GLY A 290 0.16 10.63 17.39
CA GLY A 290 0.69 11.86 17.97
C GLY A 290 0.63 11.87 19.51
N GLY A 291 1.14 10.81 20.13
CA GLY A 291 1.16 10.65 21.59
C GLY A 291 1.08 9.18 22.00
N THR A 292 1.14 8.91 23.31
CA THR A 292 0.90 7.58 23.86
C THR A 292 -0.55 7.47 24.36
N PRO A 293 -1.09 6.26 24.60
CA PRO A 293 -2.43 6.10 25.17
C PRO A 293 -2.61 6.79 26.53
N GLU A 294 -1.53 6.97 27.31
CA GLU A 294 -1.56 7.64 28.62
C GLU A 294 -1.69 9.16 28.48
N ASN A 295 -0.95 9.77 27.55
CA ASN A 295 -0.94 11.23 27.39
C ASN A 295 -1.97 11.76 26.38
N ASN A 296 -2.50 10.90 25.49
CA ASN A 296 -3.43 11.30 24.44
C ASN A 296 -4.66 10.36 24.32
N ARG A 297 -5.10 9.76 25.43
CA ARG A 297 -6.20 8.77 25.49
C ARG A 297 -7.45 9.17 24.71
N LYS A 298 -7.82 10.46 24.73
CA LYS A 298 -9.00 10.97 24.02
C LYS A 298 -8.90 10.72 22.51
N VAL A 299 -7.77 11.06 21.89
CA VAL A 299 -7.56 10.89 20.44
C VAL A 299 -7.52 9.40 20.07
N TYR A 300 -6.94 8.56 20.93
CA TYR A 300 -6.98 7.11 20.75
C TYR A 300 -8.41 6.56 20.72
N LEU A 301 -9.30 7.00 21.62
CA LEU A 301 -10.71 6.59 21.62
C LEU A 301 -11.46 7.16 20.40
N GLU A 302 -11.31 8.47 20.15
CA GLU A 302 -11.96 9.18 19.04
C GLU A 302 -11.62 8.60 17.65
N ARG A 303 -10.42 8.04 17.50
CA ARG A 303 -9.96 7.42 16.24
C ARG A 303 -10.05 5.90 16.21
N SER A 304 -10.43 5.23 17.29
CA SER A 304 -10.60 3.77 17.31
C SER A 304 -12.00 3.38 16.82
N PRO A 305 -12.13 2.66 15.69
CA PRO A 305 -13.43 2.24 15.18
C PRO A 305 -14.33 1.53 16.20
N ILE A 306 -13.77 0.77 17.15
CA ILE A 306 -14.55 0.09 18.19
C ILE A 306 -15.33 1.04 19.11
N SER A 307 -14.83 2.27 19.32
CA SER A 307 -15.55 3.27 20.13
C SER A 307 -16.77 3.84 19.41
N HIS A 308 -16.95 3.48 18.13
CA HIS A 308 -17.91 4.05 17.18
C HIS A 308 -18.59 2.98 16.29
N ALA A 309 -18.59 1.71 16.74
CA ALA A 309 -19.12 0.58 15.99
C ALA A 309 -20.60 0.77 15.60
N GLU A 310 -21.37 1.49 16.41
CA GLU A 310 -22.79 1.83 16.16
C GLU A 310 -23.00 2.72 14.92
N LYS A 311 -21.93 3.30 14.37
CA LYS A 311 -21.96 4.13 13.16
C LYS A 311 -21.66 3.33 11.88
N ILE A 312 -21.24 2.06 11.98
CA ILE A 312 -20.88 1.22 10.84
C ILE A 312 -22.15 0.59 10.27
N CYS A 313 -22.84 1.36 9.42
CA CYS A 313 -24.08 0.92 8.76
C CYS A 313 -23.85 0.17 7.43
N THR A 314 -22.64 0.23 6.86
CA THR A 314 -22.28 -0.46 5.61
C THR A 314 -22.07 -1.96 5.84
N PRO A 315 -22.65 -2.86 5.01
CA PRO A 315 -22.40 -4.30 5.06
C PRO A 315 -20.92 -4.68 5.01
N LEU A 316 -20.41 -5.22 6.12
CA LEU A 316 -18.98 -5.46 6.34
C LEU A 316 -18.62 -6.96 6.39
N LEU A 317 -17.62 -7.35 5.61
CA LEU A 317 -16.92 -8.63 5.76
C LEU A 317 -15.62 -8.41 6.57
N VAL A 318 -15.42 -9.19 7.63
CA VAL A 318 -14.21 -9.15 8.48
C VAL A 318 -13.47 -10.48 8.34
N LEU A 319 -12.23 -10.44 7.86
CA LEU A 319 -11.40 -11.62 7.60
C LEU A 319 -10.15 -11.60 8.48
N GLN A 320 -9.87 -12.67 9.23
CA GLN A 320 -8.79 -12.70 10.22
C GLN A 320 -7.96 -14.00 10.16
N GLY A 321 -6.64 -13.90 10.38
CA GLY A 321 -5.77 -15.04 10.62
C GLY A 321 -5.67 -15.37 12.12
N SER A 322 -5.88 -16.62 12.49
CA SER A 322 -5.85 -17.08 13.90
C SER A 322 -4.50 -17.00 14.60
N ARG A 323 -3.40 -16.90 13.85
CA ARG A 323 -2.01 -16.82 14.35
C ARG A 323 -1.36 -15.50 13.96
N ASP A 324 -2.14 -14.43 13.90
CA ASP A 324 -1.65 -13.08 13.64
C ASP A 324 -0.98 -12.48 14.90
N PRO A 325 0.33 -12.15 14.87
CA PRO A 325 1.05 -11.56 15.99
C PRO A 325 1.12 -10.02 15.93
N ILE A 326 0.57 -9.40 14.88
CA ILE A 326 0.65 -7.96 14.62
C ILE A 326 -0.68 -7.29 14.97
N VAL A 327 -1.78 -7.83 14.43
CA VAL A 327 -3.17 -7.43 14.74
C VAL A 327 -3.91 -8.66 15.24
N LEU A 328 -3.99 -8.79 16.57
CA LEU A 328 -4.51 -9.99 17.23
C LEU A 328 -5.98 -10.27 16.83
N PRO A 329 -6.41 -11.55 16.73
CA PRO A 329 -7.76 -11.91 16.26
C PRO A 329 -8.92 -11.26 16.99
N ASP A 330 -8.72 -11.00 18.29
CA ASP A 330 -9.62 -10.28 19.18
C ASP A 330 -10.06 -8.90 18.62
N GLN A 331 -9.20 -8.19 17.88
CA GLN A 331 -9.53 -6.92 17.21
C GLN A 331 -10.71 -7.09 16.25
N SER A 332 -10.63 -8.12 15.41
CA SER A 332 -11.64 -8.49 14.40
C SER A 332 -12.90 -9.09 15.04
N GLU A 333 -12.75 -9.93 16.06
CA GLU A 333 -13.88 -10.54 16.78
C GLU A 333 -14.69 -9.47 17.54
N THR A 334 -14.02 -8.57 18.25
CA THR A 334 -14.65 -7.53 19.09
C THR A 334 -15.40 -6.51 18.24
N ILE A 335 -14.84 -6.07 17.09
CA ILE A 335 -15.53 -5.14 16.20
C ILE A 335 -16.72 -5.79 15.49
N ALA A 336 -16.57 -7.04 15.02
CA ALA A 336 -17.69 -7.74 14.38
C ALA A 336 -18.86 -7.93 15.36
N LYS A 337 -18.57 -8.44 16.57
CA LYS A 337 -19.57 -8.59 17.62
C LYS A 337 -20.25 -7.26 17.97
N SER A 338 -19.48 -6.18 18.13
CA SER A 338 -20.04 -4.89 18.49
C SER A 338 -20.94 -4.29 17.39
N ILE A 339 -20.60 -4.49 16.11
CA ILE A 339 -21.48 -4.09 15.00
C ILE A 339 -22.79 -4.89 15.02
N GLU A 340 -22.72 -6.21 15.22
CA GLU A 340 -23.89 -7.09 15.30
C GLU A 340 -24.81 -6.74 16.50
N GLU A 341 -24.23 -6.44 17.68
CA GLU A 341 -24.97 -5.99 18.87
C GLU A 341 -25.71 -4.66 18.66
N HIS A 342 -25.23 -3.81 17.74
CA HIS A 342 -25.91 -2.57 17.32
C HIS A 342 -26.83 -2.75 16.09
N GLY A 343 -27.04 -3.99 15.62
CA GLY A 343 -27.93 -4.32 14.50
C GLY A 343 -27.34 -4.08 13.11
N GLY A 344 -26.02 -3.88 13.00
CA GLY A 344 -25.32 -3.73 11.72
C GLY A 344 -25.12 -5.07 11.00
N GLN A 345 -25.07 -5.05 9.66
CA GLN A 345 -24.82 -6.23 8.86
C GLN A 345 -23.31 -6.53 8.78
N VAL A 346 -22.86 -7.57 9.46
CA VAL A 346 -21.46 -8.00 9.47
C VAL A 346 -21.31 -9.51 9.34
N LYS A 347 -20.25 -9.96 8.67
CA LYS A 347 -19.83 -11.37 8.62
C LYS A 347 -18.38 -11.48 9.04
N TYR A 348 -18.10 -12.25 10.08
CA TYR A 348 -16.74 -12.55 10.54
C TYR A 348 -16.29 -13.94 10.06
N MET A 349 -15.04 -14.05 9.60
CA MET A 349 -14.40 -15.32 9.27
C MET A 349 -12.96 -15.38 9.79
N LEU A 350 -12.70 -16.40 10.60
CA LEU A 350 -11.38 -16.72 11.16
C LEU A 350 -10.75 -17.90 10.39
N PHE A 351 -9.55 -17.70 9.85
CA PHE A 351 -8.81 -18.72 9.13
C PHE A 351 -7.78 -19.41 10.05
N ASP A 352 -7.94 -20.71 10.27
CA ASP A 352 -7.04 -21.48 11.12
C ASP A 352 -5.64 -21.64 10.51
N GLY A 353 -4.61 -21.47 11.34
CA GLY A 353 -3.20 -21.58 10.98
C GLY A 353 -2.65 -20.45 10.10
N GLU A 354 -3.46 -19.47 9.71
CA GLU A 354 -3.03 -18.27 8.98
C GLU A 354 -2.59 -17.16 9.93
N SER A 355 -1.72 -16.27 9.45
CA SER A 355 -1.11 -15.19 10.23
C SER A 355 -1.49 -13.81 9.66
N HIS A 356 -0.63 -12.81 9.80
CA HIS A 356 -0.82 -11.48 9.19
C HIS A 356 -0.63 -11.57 7.67
N GLY A 357 -1.71 -11.89 6.96
CA GLY A 357 -1.73 -12.17 5.52
C GLY A 357 -1.75 -13.66 5.17
N TRP A 358 -2.51 -13.98 4.12
CA TRP A 358 -2.79 -15.36 3.69
C TRP A 358 -1.59 -16.02 3.00
N ARG A 359 -1.31 -17.28 3.34
CA ARG A 359 -0.24 -18.08 2.72
C ARG A 359 -0.73 -19.38 2.09
N LYS A 360 -1.80 -19.99 2.61
CA LYS A 360 -2.33 -21.25 2.08
C LYS A 360 -3.20 -20.97 0.83
N PRO A 361 -3.03 -21.68 -0.29
CA PRO A 361 -3.84 -21.49 -1.49
C PRO A 361 -5.35 -21.63 -1.27
N GLU A 362 -5.77 -22.51 -0.36
CA GLU A 362 -7.16 -22.72 0.02
C GLU A 362 -7.75 -21.53 0.80
N THR A 363 -6.97 -20.89 1.68
CA THR A 363 -7.37 -19.63 2.35
C THR A 363 -7.53 -18.53 1.32
N ILE A 364 -6.52 -18.32 0.46
CA ILE A 364 -6.51 -17.25 -0.55
C ILE A 364 -7.74 -17.38 -1.45
N ARG A 365 -8.05 -18.60 -1.92
CA ARG A 365 -9.25 -18.87 -2.71
C ARG A 365 -10.53 -18.56 -1.94
N ASN A 366 -10.68 -19.13 -0.74
CA ASN A 366 -11.91 -19.00 0.05
C ASN A 366 -12.19 -17.54 0.44
N ALA A 367 -11.15 -16.77 0.79
CA ALA A 367 -11.25 -15.34 1.06
C ALA A 367 -11.76 -14.57 -0.17
N LEU A 368 -11.14 -14.76 -1.35
CA LEU A 368 -11.54 -14.07 -2.59
C LEU A 368 -12.93 -14.47 -3.09
N GLU A 369 -13.27 -15.77 -3.05
CA GLU A 369 -14.58 -16.27 -3.48
C GLU A 369 -15.69 -15.82 -2.52
N THR A 370 -15.43 -15.80 -1.21
CA THR A 370 -16.36 -15.25 -0.20
C THR A 370 -16.61 -13.76 -0.42
N GLU A 371 -15.54 -12.99 -0.65
CA GLU A 371 -15.61 -11.54 -0.79
C GLU A 371 -16.32 -11.13 -2.09
N LEU A 372 -16.06 -11.86 -3.19
CA LEU A 372 -16.81 -11.71 -4.44
C LEU A 372 -18.30 -11.99 -4.22
N ALA A 373 -18.64 -13.11 -3.57
CA ALA A 373 -20.03 -13.45 -3.28
C ALA A 373 -20.70 -12.43 -2.32
N TRP A 374 -19.94 -11.85 -1.39
CA TRP A 374 -20.41 -10.78 -0.49
C TRP A 374 -20.79 -9.53 -1.29
N TYR A 375 -19.89 -9.01 -2.11
CA TYR A 375 -20.18 -7.81 -2.92
C TYR A 375 -21.27 -8.06 -3.96
N GLN A 376 -21.30 -9.23 -4.61
CA GLN A 376 -22.37 -9.60 -5.54
C GLN A 376 -23.73 -9.69 -4.85
N GLY A 377 -23.78 -10.26 -3.64
CA GLY A 377 -25.00 -10.31 -2.82
C GLY A 377 -25.51 -8.93 -2.44
N VAL A 378 -24.63 -8.04 -1.97
CA VAL A 378 -24.99 -6.68 -1.55
C VAL A 378 -25.38 -5.80 -2.75
N PHE A 379 -24.75 -5.99 -3.92
CA PHE A 379 -25.02 -5.19 -5.13
C PHE A 379 -26.08 -5.81 -6.06
N GLY A 380 -26.70 -6.95 -5.69
CA GLY A 380 -27.75 -7.61 -6.49
C GLY A 380 -27.25 -8.26 -7.79
N LEU A 381 -25.96 -8.60 -7.88
CA LEU A 381 -25.29 -9.12 -9.08
C LEU A 381 -25.34 -10.65 -9.22
N ASN A 382 -26.39 -11.28 -8.68
CA ASN A 382 -26.56 -12.74 -8.64
C ASN A 382 -27.59 -13.22 -9.70
N GLY A 383 -27.45 -14.48 -10.15
CA GLY A 383 -28.42 -15.11 -11.05
C GLY A 383 -28.29 -14.68 -12.52
N GLU A 384 -29.40 -14.48 -13.22
CA GLU A 384 -29.39 -14.13 -14.66
C GLU A 384 -28.68 -12.79 -14.94
N ASN A 385 -28.67 -11.87 -13.96
CA ASN A 385 -27.94 -10.60 -14.03
C ASN A 385 -26.42 -10.76 -14.17
N LEU A 386 -25.86 -11.94 -13.88
CA LEU A 386 -24.42 -12.19 -14.03
C LEU A 386 -23.98 -12.10 -15.51
N LYS A 387 -24.88 -12.35 -16.47
CA LYS A 387 -24.62 -12.26 -17.93
C LYS A 387 -24.58 -10.82 -18.49
N ALA A 388 -24.87 -9.82 -17.66
CA ALA A 388 -24.79 -8.41 -18.05
C ALA A 388 -23.52 -7.71 -17.52
N VAL A 389 -22.76 -8.38 -16.64
CA VAL A 389 -21.59 -7.84 -15.92
C VAL A 389 -20.34 -8.70 -16.07
N LEU A 390 -20.51 -10.02 -16.22
CA LEU A 390 -19.54 -10.85 -16.96
C LEU A 390 -19.78 -10.59 -18.44
#